data_AF-A0A553I9T8-F1
#
_entry.id   AF-A0A553I9T8-F1
#
_cell.length_a   1.000
_cell.length_b   1.000
_cell.length_c   1.000
_cell.angle_alpha   90.00
_cell.angle_beta   90.00
_cell.angle_gamma   90.00
#
_symmetry.space_group_name_H-M   'P 1'
#
loop_
_entity.id
_entity.type
_entity.pdbx_description
1 polymer ?
#
loop_
_entity_poly.entity_id
_entity_poly.type
_entity_poly.pdbx_seq_one_letter_code
_entity_poly.pdbx_strand_id
1 'polypeptide(L)'
;MGHTKSFSVAPMDDDFEFDESYFRQFYKPLSNLPTPPPSTRTSSASQSPRLSFDDTEGPNSQFLGPAAHLARMLPPGASFITPSILTVQQMLARANLPMDIIALAVCILDSLDSKFSRNWRVAFPLNRQGQPTSKRHTLPSAPGHATHINSVFPEIIILAALVIADKFVEDMQSPTQYFASSWGSNLWTCEQVNFTERCIMESLGYRILPLWDPALIKQARHDIEMARREIIQERSSSSTGGVVGEDGRQKHFKSMSSGHAVLGLGLQLTPVATPDTERATSFDEI
;
A
#
# COMPACT_ATOMS: atom_id res chain seq x y z
N MET A 1 4.76 -37.39 -47.65
CA MET A 1 6.01 -36.62 -47.51
C MET A 1 6.20 -35.77 -48.75
N GLY A 2 6.36 -34.45 -48.76
CA GLY A 2 6.32 -33.40 -47.74
C GLY A 2 6.30 -32.08 -48.53
N HIS A 3 5.28 -31.25 -48.33
CA HIS A 3 5.22 -29.91 -48.92
C HIS A 3 5.71 -28.90 -47.88
N THR A 4 6.94 -28.43 -48.03
CA THR A 4 7.48 -27.30 -47.26
C THR A 4 6.92 -26.00 -47.85
N LYS A 5 5.97 -25.38 -47.16
CA LYS A 5 5.52 -24.02 -47.45
C LYS A 5 6.49 -23.04 -46.81
N SER A 6 7.34 -22.43 -47.61
CA SER A 6 8.19 -21.29 -47.20
C SER A 6 7.30 -20.05 -47.08
N PHE A 7 7.17 -19.52 -45.88
CA PHE A 7 6.54 -18.21 -45.64
C PHE A 7 7.57 -17.12 -45.92
N SER A 8 7.29 -16.28 -46.93
CA SER A 8 8.04 -15.06 -47.20
C SER A 8 7.54 -13.98 -46.24
N VAL A 9 8.42 -13.52 -45.36
CA VAL A 9 8.18 -12.37 -44.48
C VAL A 9 8.46 -11.12 -45.30
N ALA A 10 7.41 -10.37 -45.64
CA ALA A 10 7.55 -9.02 -46.16
C ALA A 10 8.12 -8.11 -45.05
N PRO A 11 9.14 -7.28 -45.32
CA PRO A 11 9.56 -6.25 -44.39
C PRO A 11 8.46 -5.19 -44.34
N MET A 12 7.79 -5.07 -43.20
CA MET A 12 6.96 -3.92 -42.90
C MET A 12 7.94 -2.80 -42.50
N ASP A 13 8.16 -1.86 -43.41
CA ASP A 13 8.82 -0.59 -43.12
C ASP A 13 7.95 0.16 -42.11
N ASP A 14 8.37 0.11 -40.84
CA ASP A 14 7.72 0.77 -39.73
C ASP A 14 8.25 2.21 -39.62
N ASP A 15 7.99 3.00 -40.66
CA ASP A 15 8.23 4.44 -40.68
C ASP A 15 7.14 5.15 -39.87
N PHE A 16 7.20 5.02 -38.54
CA PHE A 16 6.49 5.93 -37.64
C PHE A 16 7.19 7.30 -37.67
N GLU A 17 6.92 8.08 -38.72
CA GLU A 17 7.35 9.46 -38.82
C GLU A 17 6.67 10.27 -37.70
N PHE A 18 7.45 10.63 -36.69
CA PHE A 18 6.98 11.47 -35.58
C PHE A 18 6.60 12.85 -36.13
N ASP A 19 5.30 13.06 -36.33
CA ASP A 19 4.76 14.34 -36.80
C ASP A 19 4.84 15.40 -35.69
N GLU A 20 5.99 16.09 -35.65
CA GLU A 20 6.24 17.21 -34.75
C GLU A 20 5.22 18.35 -34.95
N SER A 21 4.65 18.48 -36.15
CA SER A 21 3.68 19.53 -36.46
C SER A 21 2.32 19.28 -35.79
N TYR A 22 1.85 18.02 -35.79
CA TYR A 22 0.68 17.60 -35.02
C TYR A 22 0.90 17.75 -33.51
N PHE A 23 2.09 17.38 -33.02
CA PHE A 23 2.41 17.52 -31.59
C PHE A 23 2.35 18.99 -31.15
N ARG A 24 2.93 19.92 -31.91
CA ARG A 24 2.89 21.36 -31.59
C ARG A 24 1.50 21.97 -31.69
N GLN A 25 0.61 21.42 -32.52
CA GLN A 25 -0.77 21.91 -32.66
C GLN A 25 -1.64 21.57 -31.44
N PHE A 26 -1.41 20.43 -30.79
CA PHE A 26 -2.19 19.98 -29.64
C PHE A 26 -1.49 20.20 -28.28
N TYR A 27 -0.16 20.23 -28.23
CA TYR A 27 0.59 20.59 -27.04
C TYR A 27 0.84 22.09 -26.97
N LYS A 28 -0.16 22.83 -26.47
CA LYS A 28 0.01 24.22 -26.05
C LYS A 28 0.68 24.24 -24.68
N PRO A 29 1.88 24.83 -24.50
CA PRO A 29 2.51 24.92 -23.19
C PRO A 29 1.58 25.68 -22.23
N LEU A 30 1.23 25.04 -21.10
CA LEU A 30 0.35 25.57 -20.05
C LEU A 30 1.01 26.71 -19.25
N SER A 31 1.51 27.73 -19.95
CA SER A 31 2.38 28.79 -19.42
C SER A 31 1.64 29.99 -18.80
N ASN A 32 0.34 29.86 -18.51
CA ASN A 32 -0.43 30.87 -17.76
C ASN A 32 -1.07 30.31 -16.47
N LEU A 33 -0.64 29.12 -16.00
CA LEU A 33 -0.94 28.74 -14.62
C LEU A 33 -0.06 29.61 -13.71
N PRO A 34 -0.60 30.23 -12.64
CA PRO A 34 0.24 30.89 -11.67
C PRO A 34 1.32 29.90 -11.23
N THR A 35 2.59 30.32 -11.31
CA THR A 35 3.69 29.54 -10.75
C THR A 35 3.28 29.11 -9.35
N PRO A 36 3.27 27.80 -9.04
CA PRO A 36 2.95 27.36 -7.70
C PRO A 36 3.85 28.12 -6.73
N PRO A 37 3.33 28.57 -5.58
CA PRO A 37 4.14 29.27 -4.59
C PRO A 37 5.38 28.41 -4.28
N PRO A 38 6.55 29.04 -4.04
CA PRO A 38 7.75 28.30 -3.67
C PRO A 38 7.42 27.38 -2.51
N SER A 39 7.63 26.07 -2.69
CA SER A 39 7.35 25.07 -1.66
C SER A 39 8.06 25.50 -0.38
N THR A 40 7.29 25.88 0.64
CA THR A 40 7.81 25.89 2.01
C THR A 40 8.40 24.51 2.26
N ARG A 41 9.62 24.49 2.79
CA ARG A 41 10.50 23.34 3.04
C ARG A 41 9.93 22.41 4.12
N THR A 42 8.70 21.98 3.90
CA THR A 42 7.85 21.03 4.63
C THR A 42 6.92 20.35 3.62
N SER A 43 7.43 20.06 2.41
CA SER A 43 6.74 19.15 1.50
C SER A 43 6.75 17.76 2.11
N SER A 44 5.54 17.24 2.33
CA SER A 44 5.19 15.89 2.79
C SER A 44 5.59 14.77 1.82
N ALA A 45 6.67 14.92 1.07
CA ALA A 45 7.30 13.82 0.34
C ALA A 45 7.91 12.76 1.31
N SER A 46 8.06 13.13 2.58
CA SER A 46 8.33 12.24 3.71
C SER A 46 7.10 11.45 4.21
N GLN A 47 5.90 11.69 3.65
CA GLN A 47 4.66 10.95 3.98
C GLN A 47 4.26 9.92 2.92
N SER A 48 5.12 9.61 1.93
CA SER A 48 5.04 8.24 1.39
C SER A 48 5.29 7.29 2.57
N PRO A 49 4.51 6.21 2.76
CA PRO A 49 4.76 5.25 3.82
C PRO A 49 6.19 4.71 3.68
N ARG A 50 7.14 5.37 4.34
CA ARG A 50 8.50 4.88 4.49
C ARG A 50 8.37 3.76 5.49
N LEU A 51 8.23 2.56 4.96
CA LEU A 51 8.26 1.34 5.70
C LEU A 51 9.63 1.25 6.38
N SER A 52 9.75 1.81 7.58
CA SER A 52 10.93 1.68 8.44
C SER A 52 10.97 0.24 8.96
N PHE A 53 11.46 -0.67 8.11
CA PHE A 53 11.62 -2.09 8.39
C PHE A 53 13.08 -2.39 8.74
N ASP A 54 13.54 -1.90 9.89
CA ASP A 54 14.93 -2.12 10.33
C ASP A 54 15.17 -3.50 10.98
N ASP A 55 14.21 -4.45 10.85
CA ASP A 55 14.30 -5.75 11.54
C ASP A 55 13.67 -6.93 10.76
N THR A 56 13.98 -7.07 9.46
CA THR A 56 13.34 -8.08 8.57
C THR A 56 14.25 -9.21 8.08
N GLU A 57 15.22 -9.64 8.91
CA GLU A 57 15.80 -10.99 8.82
C GLU A 57 15.25 -11.94 9.91
N GLY A 58 14.07 -11.62 10.47
CA GLY A 58 13.35 -12.51 11.37
C GLY A 58 12.56 -13.62 10.66
N PRO A 59 12.11 -14.67 11.40
CA PRO A 59 11.34 -15.81 10.89
C PRO A 59 10.01 -15.43 10.19
N ASN A 60 9.58 -14.19 10.31
CA ASN A 60 8.34 -13.67 9.71
C ASN A 60 8.53 -13.07 8.30
N SER A 61 9.76 -13.01 7.78
CA SER A 61 10.06 -12.44 6.46
C SER A 61 9.29 -13.13 5.33
N GLN A 62 9.02 -14.43 5.46
CA GLN A 62 8.25 -15.21 4.47
C GLN A 62 6.81 -14.70 4.26
N PHE A 63 6.20 -14.08 5.28
CA PHE A 63 4.83 -13.58 5.20
C PHE A 63 4.74 -12.15 4.68
N LEU A 64 5.86 -11.48 4.40
CA LEU A 64 5.87 -10.09 3.97
C LEU A 64 5.18 -9.89 2.61
N GLY A 65 5.52 -10.71 1.61
CA GLY A 65 4.88 -10.69 0.29
C GLY A 65 3.38 -10.98 0.36
N PRO A 66 2.95 -12.09 0.97
CA PRO A 66 1.54 -12.38 1.20
C PRO A 66 0.78 -11.27 1.92
N ALA A 67 1.36 -10.71 2.99
CA ALA A 67 0.72 -9.66 3.77
C ALA A 67 0.51 -8.37 2.98
N ALA A 68 1.53 -7.96 2.22
CA ALA A 68 1.44 -6.78 1.37
C ALA A 68 0.42 -6.97 0.25
N HIS A 69 0.39 -8.16 -0.36
CA HIS A 69 -0.58 -8.49 -1.39
C HIS A 69 -2.01 -8.47 -0.83
N LEU A 70 -2.28 -9.18 0.27
CA LEU A 70 -3.61 -9.19 0.91
C LEU A 70 -4.08 -7.78 1.34
N ALA A 71 -3.18 -6.95 1.86
CA ALA A 71 -3.51 -5.57 2.22
C ALA A 71 -3.93 -4.74 1.00
N ARG A 72 -3.35 -5.00 -0.18
CA ARG A 72 -3.71 -4.35 -1.44
C ARG A 72 -5.06 -4.83 -1.99
N MET A 73 -5.47 -6.05 -1.65
CA MET A 73 -6.75 -6.65 -2.08
C MET A 73 -7.97 -6.18 -1.28
N LEU A 74 -7.77 -5.35 -0.25
CA LEU A 74 -8.88 -4.85 0.54
C LEU A 74 -9.82 -3.99 -0.32
N PRO A 75 -11.14 -4.28 -0.32
CA PRO A 75 -12.08 -3.58 -1.18
C PRO A 75 -12.04 -2.06 -0.96
N PRO A 76 -11.91 -1.27 -2.04
CA PRO A 76 -11.85 0.18 -1.92
C PRO A 76 -13.13 0.71 -1.29
N GLY A 77 -12.95 1.69 -0.40
CA GLY A 77 -14.06 2.31 0.31
C GLY A 77 -14.66 1.45 1.42
N ALA A 78 -14.12 0.27 1.76
CA ALA A 78 -14.54 -0.45 2.97
C ALA A 78 -14.06 0.26 4.25
N SER A 79 -12.85 0.84 4.25
CA SER A 79 -12.35 1.70 5.33
C SER A 79 -11.59 2.89 4.75
N PHE A 80 -11.48 3.96 5.55
CA PHE A 80 -10.60 5.10 5.26
C PHE A 80 -9.23 4.95 5.96
N ILE A 81 -9.09 3.97 6.86
CA ILE A 81 -7.82 3.64 7.47
C ILE A 81 -6.99 2.88 6.44
N THR A 82 -5.74 3.30 6.26
CA THR A 82 -4.77 2.56 5.45
C THR A 82 -4.45 1.24 6.13
N PRO A 83 -4.55 0.09 5.43
CA PRO A 83 -4.23 -1.20 6.03
C PRO A 83 -2.74 -1.30 6.39
N SER A 84 -2.47 -1.84 7.56
CA SER A 84 -1.14 -2.11 8.08
C SER A 84 -0.65 -3.48 7.61
N ILE A 85 0.33 -3.47 6.72
CA ILE A 85 1.03 -4.69 6.25
C ILE A 85 1.58 -5.48 7.44
N LEU A 86 2.12 -4.80 8.47
CA LEU A 86 2.67 -5.45 9.65
C LEU A 86 1.59 -6.22 10.44
N THR A 87 0.39 -5.64 10.59
CA THR A 87 -0.73 -6.30 11.28
C THR A 87 -1.11 -7.59 10.55
N VAL A 88 -1.19 -7.54 9.22
CA VAL A 88 -1.49 -8.71 8.38
C VAL A 88 -0.35 -9.74 8.45
N GLN A 89 0.91 -9.31 8.39
CA GLN A 89 2.07 -10.19 8.48
C GLN A 89 2.09 -10.96 9.80
N GLN A 90 1.86 -10.28 10.92
CA GLN A 90 1.80 -10.93 12.24
C GLN A 90 0.58 -11.85 12.34
N MET A 91 -0.55 -11.49 11.71
CA MET A 91 -1.74 -12.36 11.63
C MET A 91 -1.42 -13.65 10.88
N LEU A 92 -0.78 -13.56 9.72
CA LEU A 92 -0.35 -14.73 8.94
C LEU A 92 0.66 -15.60 9.70
N ALA A 93 1.60 -14.97 10.41
CA ALA A 93 2.58 -15.69 11.23
C ALA A 93 1.91 -16.47 12.37
N ARG A 94 0.86 -15.91 13.00
CA ARG A 94 0.07 -16.62 14.03
C ARG A 94 -0.83 -17.70 13.44
N ALA A 95 -1.41 -17.46 12.28
CA ALA A 95 -2.29 -18.41 11.61
C ALA A 95 -1.52 -19.62 11.06
N ASN A 96 -0.28 -19.39 10.60
CA ASN A 96 0.63 -20.41 10.06
C ASN A 96 -0.04 -21.33 9.02
N LEU A 97 -0.82 -20.72 8.12
CA LEU A 97 -1.60 -21.43 7.11
C LEU A 97 -0.74 -21.84 5.90
N PRO A 98 -1.06 -22.96 5.24
CA PRO A 98 -0.51 -23.30 3.94
C PRO A 98 -0.76 -22.19 2.91
N MET A 99 0.20 -22.00 1.99
CA MET A 99 0.12 -20.97 0.96
C MET A 99 -1.12 -21.11 0.06
N ASP A 100 -1.61 -22.34 -0.17
CA ASP A 100 -2.81 -22.57 -0.97
C ASP A 100 -4.08 -22.02 -0.28
N ILE A 101 -4.16 -22.11 1.06
CA ILE A 101 -5.27 -21.53 1.84
C ILE A 101 -5.19 -19.99 1.81
N ILE A 102 -3.98 -19.43 1.91
CA ILE A 102 -3.76 -17.98 1.76
C ILE A 102 -4.16 -17.52 0.35
N ALA A 103 -3.83 -18.30 -0.68
CA ALA A 103 -4.22 -18.02 -2.06
C ALA A 103 -5.74 -18.10 -2.28
N LEU A 104 -6.45 -19.02 -1.61
CA LEU A 104 -7.92 -19.01 -1.60
C LEU A 104 -8.47 -17.73 -0.96
N ALA A 105 -7.87 -17.27 0.14
CA ALA A 105 -8.27 -16.00 0.75
C ALA A 105 -8.05 -14.80 -0.20
N VAL A 106 -6.98 -14.81 -1.00
CA VAL A 106 -6.79 -13.83 -2.09
C VAL A 106 -7.94 -13.88 -3.09
N CYS A 107 -8.31 -15.08 -3.56
CA CYS A 107 -9.42 -15.27 -4.52
C CYS A 107 -10.77 -14.81 -3.94
N ILE A 108 -10.99 -15.04 -2.64
CA ILE A 108 -12.17 -14.56 -1.92
C ILE A 108 -12.22 -13.03 -1.93
N LEU A 109 -11.10 -12.37 -1.58
CA LEU A 109 -11.02 -10.91 -1.54
C LEU A 109 -11.19 -10.28 -2.92
N ASP A 110 -10.59 -10.87 -3.96
CA ASP A 110 -10.71 -10.41 -5.36
C ASP A 110 -12.16 -10.48 -5.87
N SER A 111 -12.95 -11.40 -5.33
CA SER A 111 -14.36 -11.59 -5.69
C SER A 111 -15.32 -10.62 -4.98
N LEU A 112 -14.83 -9.79 -4.05
CA LEU A 112 -15.66 -8.84 -3.31
C LEU A 112 -15.93 -7.58 -4.16
N ASP A 113 -17.19 -7.16 -4.20
CA ASP A 113 -17.62 -6.02 -4.99
C ASP A 113 -17.83 -4.74 -4.16
N SER A 114 -18.16 -3.64 -4.83
CA SER A 114 -18.48 -2.37 -4.15
C SER A 114 -19.74 -2.44 -3.27
N LYS A 115 -20.64 -3.40 -3.54
CA LYS A 115 -21.84 -3.62 -2.74
C LYS A 115 -21.48 -4.23 -1.39
N PHE A 116 -20.51 -5.15 -1.34
CA PHE A 116 -19.91 -5.61 -0.09
C PHE A 116 -19.38 -4.44 0.74
N SER A 117 -18.52 -3.58 0.18
CA SER A 117 -17.94 -2.43 0.92
C SER A 117 -18.99 -1.49 1.50
N ARG A 118 -20.10 -1.28 0.78
CA ARG A 118 -21.21 -0.44 1.25
C ARG A 118 -21.99 -1.14 2.37
N ASN A 119 -22.39 -2.39 2.16
CA ASN A 119 -23.20 -3.14 3.12
C ASN A 119 -22.44 -3.37 4.43
N TRP A 120 -21.17 -3.77 4.32
CA TRP A 120 -20.30 -3.98 5.46
C TRP A 120 -20.20 -2.71 6.31
N ARG A 121 -19.85 -1.56 5.72
CA ARG A 121 -19.71 -0.29 6.46
C ARG A 121 -20.97 0.16 7.18
N VAL A 122 -22.14 0.01 6.55
CA VAL A 122 -23.41 0.51 7.11
C VAL A 122 -23.87 -0.33 8.30
N ALA A 123 -23.60 -1.64 8.28
CA ALA A 123 -24.13 -2.57 9.26
C ALA A 123 -23.08 -3.14 10.23
N PHE A 124 -21.80 -2.80 10.06
CA PHE A 124 -20.72 -3.32 10.90
C PHE A 124 -20.93 -3.02 12.39
N PRO A 125 -20.84 -4.02 13.28
CA PRO A 125 -21.03 -3.83 14.71
C PRO A 125 -19.83 -3.08 15.31
N LEU A 126 -20.08 -1.86 15.75
CA LEU A 126 -19.11 -1.06 16.50
C LEU A 126 -19.05 -1.52 17.95
N ASN A 127 -17.86 -1.47 18.53
CA ASN A 127 -17.62 -2.00 19.87
C ASN A 127 -18.28 -1.06 20.90
N ARG A 128 -19.50 -1.36 21.33
CA ARG A 128 -20.29 -0.56 22.29
C ARG A 128 -19.94 -0.83 23.75
N GLN A 129 -18.75 -1.38 24.03
CA GLN A 129 -18.31 -1.60 25.39
C GLN A 129 -18.05 -0.26 26.08
N GLY A 130 -19.04 0.21 26.84
CA GLY A 130 -18.95 1.44 27.63
C GLY A 130 -20.05 2.48 27.42
N GLN A 131 -21.16 2.19 26.73
CA GLN A 131 -22.37 2.99 26.95
C GLN A 131 -23.12 2.42 28.16
N PRO A 132 -22.95 2.99 29.38
CA PRO A 132 -23.90 2.72 30.42
C PRO A 132 -25.25 3.29 29.96
N THR A 133 -26.33 2.55 30.14
CA THR A 133 -27.71 3.06 30.11
C THR A 133 -27.98 3.98 31.31
N SER A 134 -26.98 4.74 31.78
CA SER A 134 -27.08 5.57 32.98
C SER A 134 -27.37 7.02 32.62
N LYS A 135 -28.55 7.47 33.08
CA LYS A 135 -28.94 8.87 33.27
C LYS A 135 -28.09 9.58 34.35
N ARG A 136 -26.76 9.46 34.32
CA ARG A 136 -25.89 10.16 35.29
C ARG A 136 -24.59 10.66 34.67
N HIS A 137 -24.40 11.97 34.82
CA HIS A 137 -23.18 12.72 34.55
C HIS A 137 -22.02 12.18 35.40
N THR A 138 -21.16 11.36 34.82
CA THR A 138 -19.78 11.15 35.28
C THR A 138 -18.89 10.94 34.06
N LEU A 139 -17.78 11.68 34.02
CA LEU A 139 -16.82 11.74 32.90
C LEU A 139 -16.20 10.35 32.60
N PRO A 140 -15.97 9.99 31.32
CA PRO A 140 -15.42 8.69 30.96
C PRO A 140 -13.89 8.64 31.10
N SER A 141 -13.39 7.53 31.64
CA SER A 141 -11.97 7.16 31.70
C SER A 141 -11.68 5.98 30.76
N ALA A 142 -10.49 6.00 30.14
CA ALA A 142 -9.83 4.99 29.28
C ALA A 142 -10.04 5.09 27.73
N PRO A 143 -9.02 4.73 26.92
CA PRO A 143 -8.91 5.13 25.52
C PRO A 143 -9.80 4.30 24.58
N GLY A 144 -10.79 4.98 24.01
CA GLY A 144 -11.35 4.80 22.66
C GLY A 144 -11.55 3.39 22.12
N HIS A 145 -12.62 2.71 22.51
CA HIS A 145 -13.25 1.71 21.65
C HIS A 145 -13.79 2.40 20.38
N ALA A 146 -13.67 1.78 19.20
CA ALA A 146 -14.10 2.37 17.93
C ALA A 146 -15.59 2.76 17.97
N THR A 147 -15.86 4.06 18.14
CA THR A 147 -17.22 4.64 18.18
C THR A 147 -17.77 4.96 16.80
N HIS A 148 -16.93 4.87 15.77
CA HIS A 148 -17.28 5.14 14.38
C HIS A 148 -16.64 4.11 13.45
N ILE A 149 -17.29 3.81 12.33
CA ILE A 149 -16.81 2.83 11.33
C ILE A 149 -15.44 3.20 10.75
N ASN A 150 -15.13 4.49 10.67
CA ASN A 150 -13.83 4.98 10.20
C ASN A 150 -12.69 4.74 11.21
N SER A 151 -12.99 4.23 12.40
CA SER A 151 -11.99 3.86 13.42
C SER A 151 -11.72 2.35 13.43
N VAL A 152 -12.35 1.58 12.53
CA VAL A 152 -12.19 0.12 12.44
C VAL A 152 -11.07 -0.23 11.47
N PHE A 153 -10.12 -1.02 11.96
CA PHE A 153 -9.03 -1.60 11.18
C PHE A 153 -9.58 -2.53 10.08
N PRO A 154 -9.35 -2.24 8.78
CA PRO A 154 -9.92 -3.03 7.68
C PRO A 154 -9.37 -4.46 7.58
N GLU A 155 -8.28 -4.77 8.27
CA GLU A 155 -7.63 -6.09 8.32
C GLU A 155 -8.57 -7.19 8.86
N ILE A 156 -9.68 -6.82 9.51
CA ILE A 156 -10.73 -7.79 9.86
C ILE A 156 -11.34 -8.47 8.64
N ILE A 157 -11.39 -7.79 7.49
CA ILE A 157 -11.88 -8.36 6.23
C ILE A 157 -10.92 -9.46 5.75
N ILE A 158 -9.60 -9.22 5.88
CA ILE A 158 -8.58 -10.23 5.60
C ILE A 158 -8.68 -11.41 6.57
N LEU A 159 -8.82 -11.12 7.88
CA LEU A 159 -9.01 -12.16 8.89
C LEU A 159 -10.21 -13.05 8.56
N ALA A 160 -11.36 -12.46 8.25
CA ALA A 160 -12.56 -13.21 7.91
C ALA A 160 -12.39 -14.03 6.62
N ALA A 161 -11.72 -13.50 5.59
CA ALA A 161 -11.42 -14.25 4.37
C ALA A 161 -10.51 -15.48 4.66
N LEU A 162 -9.48 -15.32 5.49
CA LEU A 162 -8.61 -16.42 5.92
C LEU A 162 -9.39 -17.48 6.71
N VAL A 163 -10.27 -17.06 7.63
CA VAL A 163 -11.11 -17.96 8.41
C VAL A 163 -12.06 -18.76 7.51
N ILE A 164 -12.66 -18.12 6.50
CA ILE A 164 -13.52 -18.79 5.52
C ILE A 164 -12.70 -19.80 4.71
N ALA A 165 -11.50 -19.43 4.24
CA ALA A 165 -10.63 -20.31 3.47
C ALA A 165 -10.20 -21.54 4.28
N ASP A 166 -9.80 -21.34 5.54
CA ASP A 166 -9.41 -22.40 6.47
C ASP A 166 -10.58 -23.35 6.76
N LYS A 167 -11.74 -22.81 7.16
CA LYS A 167 -12.97 -23.59 7.41
C LYS A 167 -13.49 -24.33 6.17
N PHE A 168 -13.11 -23.89 4.97
CA PHE A 168 -13.50 -24.55 3.73
C PHE A 168 -12.62 -25.77 3.42
N VAL A 169 -11.33 -25.72 3.75
CA VAL A 169 -10.36 -26.79 3.47
C VAL A 169 -10.30 -27.81 4.60
N GLU A 170 -10.45 -27.37 5.84
CA GLU A 170 -10.36 -28.21 7.04
C GLU A 170 -11.74 -28.75 7.46
N ASP A 171 -11.81 -30.05 7.75
CA ASP A 171 -13.05 -30.71 8.22
C ASP A 171 -13.44 -30.33 9.66
N MET A 172 -12.49 -29.80 10.44
CA MET A 172 -12.65 -29.46 11.87
C MET A 172 -12.73 -27.93 12.05
N GLN A 173 -13.92 -27.41 12.34
CA GLN A 173 -14.10 -25.97 12.52
C GLN A 173 -13.75 -25.51 13.92
N SER A 174 -12.69 -24.71 14.04
CA SER A 174 -12.38 -23.98 15.27
C SER A 174 -13.46 -22.91 15.57
N PRO A 175 -13.74 -22.61 16.85
CA PRO A 175 -14.72 -21.59 17.21
C PRO A 175 -14.22 -20.18 16.83
N THR A 176 -15.14 -19.25 16.55
CA THR A 176 -14.78 -17.85 16.22
C THR A 176 -13.88 -17.19 17.28
N GLN A 177 -14.03 -17.56 18.55
CA GLN A 177 -13.18 -17.06 19.64
C GLN A 177 -11.71 -17.45 19.45
N TYR A 178 -11.42 -18.63 18.91
CA TYR A 178 -10.06 -19.04 18.58
C TYR A 178 -9.46 -18.11 17.53
N PHE A 179 -10.17 -17.86 16.42
CA PHE A 179 -9.66 -16.97 15.38
C PHE A 179 -9.50 -15.52 15.87
N ALA A 180 -10.46 -15.00 16.63
CA ALA A 180 -10.39 -13.65 17.18
C ALA A 180 -9.19 -13.46 18.13
N SER A 181 -8.90 -14.45 18.97
CA SER A 181 -7.82 -14.39 19.95
C SER A 181 -6.47 -14.81 19.37
N SER A 182 -6.38 -15.98 18.75
CA SER A 182 -5.13 -16.56 18.25
C SER A 182 -4.65 -15.88 16.96
N TRP A 183 -5.53 -15.58 16.00
CA TRP A 183 -5.10 -14.94 14.74
C TRP A 183 -5.25 -13.43 14.81
N GLY A 184 -6.39 -12.96 15.33
CA GLY A 184 -6.71 -11.53 15.48
C GLY A 184 -6.06 -10.85 16.67
N SER A 185 -5.38 -11.56 17.57
CA SER A 185 -4.73 -11.00 18.77
C SER A 185 -5.69 -10.18 19.66
N ASN A 186 -6.98 -10.54 19.68
CA ASN A 186 -8.07 -9.83 20.36
C ASN A 186 -8.30 -8.38 19.87
N LEU A 187 -7.85 -8.04 18.66
CA LEU A 187 -8.13 -6.73 18.05
C LEU A 187 -9.61 -6.55 17.70
N TRP A 188 -10.34 -7.64 17.45
CA TRP A 188 -11.74 -7.65 17.08
C TRP A 188 -12.55 -8.62 17.93
N THR A 189 -13.82 -8.29 18.15
CA THR A 189 -14.73 -9.14 18.90
C THR A 189 -15.25 -10.29 18.03
N CYS A 190 -15.71 -11.39 18.64
CA CYS A 190 -16.34 -12.48 17.91
C CYS A 190 -17.55 -12.01 17.08
N GLU A 191 -18.30 -11.01 17.56
CA GLU A 191 -19.42 -10.41 16.83
C GLU A 191 -18.95 -9.77 15.52
N GLN A 192 -17.87 -8.99 15.57
CA GLN A 192 -17.28 -8.32 14.41
C GLN A 192 -16.74 -9.32 13.38
N VAL A 193 -16.06 -10.38 13.86
CA VAL A 193 -15.55 -11.44 13.00
C VAL A 193 -16.70 -12.19 12.33
N ASN A 194 -17.68 -12.67 13.11
CA ASN A 194 -18.86 -13.38 12.58
C ASN A 194 -19.67 -12.52 11.61
N PHE A 195 -19.82 -11.22 11.89
CA PHE A 195 -20.51 -10.29 10.99
C PHE A 195 -19.77 -10.17 9.65
N THR A 196 -18.45 -9.99 9.70
CA THR A 196 -17.64 -9.85 8.49
C THR A 196 -17.60 -11.13 7.67
N GLU A 197 -17.46 -12.30 8.32
CA GLU A 197 -17.58 -13.60 7.66
C GLU A 197 -18.92 -13.73 6.93
N ARG A 198 -20.03 -13.38 7.59
CA ARG A 198 -21.36 -13.43 6.98
C ARG A 198 -21.46 -12.51 5.76
N CYS A 199 -20.99 -11.26 5.86
CA CYS A 199 -21.02 -10.33 4.73
C CYS A 199 -20.22 -10.82 3.53
N ILE A 200 -19.05 -11.43 3.76
CA ILE A 200 -18.25 -12.04 2.69
C ILE A 200 -19.04 -13.18 2.04
N MET A 201 -19.57 -14.11 2.84
CA MET A 201 -20.34 -15.26 2.34
C MET A 201 -21.59 -14.85 1.56
N GLU A 202 -22.32 -13.84 2.03
CA GLU A 202 -23.46 -13.27 1.32
C GLU A 202 -23.04 -12.62 -0.01
N SER A 203 -21.90 -11.92 -0.04
CA SER A 203 -21.35 -11.32 -1.27
C SER A 203 -20.99 -12.38 -2.31
N LEU A 204 -20.45 -13.51 -1.87
CA LEU A 204 -20.12 -14.65 -2.75
C LEU A 204 -21.35 -15.48 -3.16
N GLY A 205 -22.53 -15.17 -2.61
CA GLY A 205 -23.72 -16.02 -2.77
C GLY A 205 -23.52 -17.42 -2.20
N TYR A 206 -22.71 -17.56 -1.14
CA TYR A 206 -22.34 -18.80 -0.47
C TYR A 206 -21.65 -19.84 -1.38
N ARG A 207 -20.96 -19.40 -2.44
CA ARG A 207 -20.25 -20.29 -3.38
C ARG A 207 -18.74 -20.09 -3.29
N ILE A 208 -18.08 -20.85 -2.41
CA ILE A 208 -16.62 -20.84 -2.28
C ILE A 208 -15.96 -21.81 -3.28
N LEU A 209 -16.57 -22.97 -3.54
CA LEU A 209 -15.99 -24.03 -4.38
C LEU A 209 -15.44 -23.55 -5.74
N PRO A 210 -16.10 -22.65 -6.49
CA PRO A 210 -15.55 -22.13 -7.75
C PRO A 210 -14.23 -21.35 -7.60
N LEU A 211 -13.96 -20.80 -6.41
CA LEU A 211 -12.72 -20.08 -6.09
C LEU A 211 -11.58 -21.05 -5.73
N TRP A 212 -11.89 -22.30 -5.37
CA TRP A 212 -10.92 -23.38 -5.16
C TRP A 212 -10.58 -24.09 -6.47
N ASP A 213 -10.43 -23.31 -7.54
CA ASP A 213 -9.97 -23.82 -8.83
C ASP A 213 -8.43 -23.80 -8.89
N PRO A 214 -7.76 -24.91 -9.27
CA PRO A 214 -6.31 -24.97 -9.32
C PRO A 214 -5.64 -23.89 -10.16
N ALA A 215 -6.28 -23.39 -11.22
CA ALA A 215 -5.71 -22.32 -12.03
C ALA A 215 -5.77 -20.97 -11.31
N LEU A 216 -6.90 -20.66 -10.65
CA LEU A 216 -7.04 -19.47 -9.80
C LEU A 216 -6.05 -19.49 -8.62
N ILE A 217 -5.94 -20.62 -7.91
CA ILE A 217 -5.01 -20.76 -6.78
C ILE A 217 -3.56 -20.58 -7.26
N LYS A 218 -3.18 -21.18 -8.39
CA LYS A 218 -1.84 -21.00 -8.97
C LYS A 218 -1.56 -19.55 -9.36
N GLN A 219 -2.54 -18.85 -9.93
CA GLN A 219 -2.42 -17.43 -10.28
C GLN A 219 -2.24 -16.57 -9.03
N ALA A 220 -3.09 -16.75 -8.01
CA ALA A 220 -2.99 -16.01 -6.75
C ALA A 220 -1.62 -16.21 -6.06
N ARG A 221 -1.07 -17.43 -6.11
CA ARG A 221 0.30 -17.70 -5.62
C ARG A 221 1.37 -16.96 -6.40
N HIS A 222 1.20 -16.85 -7.72
CA HIS A 222 2.11 -16.07 -8.55
C HIS A 222 2.05 -14.59 -8.17
N ASP A 223 0.85 -14.04 -7.96
CA ASP A 223 0.67 -12.63 -7.62
C ASP A 223 1.27 -12.28 -6.24
N ILE A 224 1.12 -13.18 -5.26
CA ILE A 224 1.80 -13.10 -3.95
C ILE A 224 3.33 -13.06 -4.11
N GLU A 225 3.89 -13.94 -4.95
CA GLU A 225 5.33 -13.99 -5.19
C GLU A 225 5.85 -12.74 -5.93
N MET A 226 5.06 -12.20 -6.85
CA MET A 226 5.39 -10.93 -7.52
C MET A 226 5.37 -9.76 -6.53
N ALA A 227 4.38 -9.67 -5.65
CA ALA A 227 4.35 -8.66 -4.59
C ALA A 227 5.57 -8.75 -3.65
N ARG A 228 6.05 -9.96 -3.35
CA ARG A 228 7.29 -10.15 -2.58
C ARG A 228 8.51 -9.55 -3.30
N ARG A 229 8.63 -9.73 -4.61
CA ARG A 229 9.75 -9.23 -5.41
C ARG A 229 9.75 -7.70 -5.51
N GLU A 230 8.58 -7.10 -5.69
CA GLU A 230 8.40 -5.64 -5.71
C GLU A 230 9.01 -5.01 -4.44
N ILE A 231 8.67 -5.54 -3.26
CA ILE A 231 9.16 -5.02 -1.98
C ILE A 231 10.68 -5.16 -1.85
N ILE A 232 11.26 -6.27 -2.32
CA ILE A 232 12.71 -6.47 -2.27
C ILE A 232 13.42 -5.48 -3.20
N GLN A 233 12.89 -5.24 -4.39
CA GLN A 233 13.45 -4.29 -5.34
C GLN A 233 13.40 -2.85 -4.81
N GLU A 234 12.29 -2.46 -4.19
CA GLU A 234 12.15 -1.14 -3.53
C GLU A 234 13.21 -0.95 -2.44
N ARG A 235 13.49 -1.99 -1.64
CA ARG A 235 14.56 -1.97 -0.62
C ARG A 235 15.95 -1.81 -1.23
N SER A 236 16.26 -2.52 -2.31
CA SER A 236 17.55 -2.40 -2.99
C SER A 236 17.76 -1.02 -3.64
N SER A 237 16.69 -0.39 -4.12
CA SER A 237 16.77 0.95 -4.73
C SER A 237 16.89 2.11 -3.72
N SER A 238 16.40 1.91 -2.50
CA SER A 238 16.41 2.92 -1.42
C SER A 238 17.70 2.90 -0.59
N SER A 239 18.48 1.82 -0.64
CA SER A 239 19.78 1.71 0.04
C SER A 239 20.97 2.28 -0.74
N THR A 240 20.82 2.65 -2.02
CA THR A 240 21.91 3.23 -2.86
C THR A 240 21.99 4.76 -2.82
N GLY A 241 21.20 5.42 -1.97
CA GLY A 241 21.08 6.89 -1.90
C GLY A 241 22.05 7.62 -0.98
N GLY A 242 23.18 7.01 -0.56
CA GLY A 242 24.07 7.66 0.41
C GLY A 242 25.42 6.99 0.63
N VAL A 243 26.28 6.94 -0.39
CA VAL A 243 27.74 6.95 -0.18
C VAL A 243 28.38 7.79 -1.27
N VAL A 244 28.85 8.97 -0.88
CA VAL A 244 29.92 9.68 -1.58
C VAL A 244 31.21 8.94 -1.26
N GLY A 245 31.88 8.40 -2.28
CA GLY A 245 33.18 7.74 -2.15
C GLY A 245 33.67 7.24 -3.50
N GLU A 246 34.73 7.88 -4.00
CA GLU A 246 35.57 7.56 -5.18
C GLU A 246 35.86 6.04 -5.27
N ASP A 247 35.98 5.37 -6.41
CA ASP A 247 36.78 5.66 -7.60
C ASP A 247 36.48 4.55 -8.65
N GLY A 248 36.55 4.82 -9.96
CA GLY A 248 36.43 3.75 -10.98
C GLY A 248 35.61 4.04 -12.23
N ARG A 249 36.07 5.02 -13.03
CA ARG A 249 35.86 5.22 -14.48
C ARG A 249 35.00 4.17 -15.24
N GLN A 250 33.88 4.62 -15.80
CA GLN A 250 33.58 4.40 -17.22
C GLN A 250 32.72 5.55 -17.77
N LYS A 251 33.28 6.23 -18.78
CA LYS A 251 32.76 7.45 -19.39
C LYS A 251 31.59 7.12 -20.31
N HIS A 252 30.46 7.82 -20.15
CA HIS A 252 29.61 8.17 -21.28
C HIS A 252 29.24 9.65 -21.17
N PHE A 253 29.90 10.46 -22.00
CA PHE A 253 29.61 11.87 -22.17
C PHE A 253 28.19 12.02 -22.73
N LYS A 254 27.33 12.75 -22.03
CA LYS A 254 26.17 13.43 -22.64
C LYS A 254 26.30 14.92 -22.36
N SER A 255 26.30 15.64 -23.47
CA SER A 255 26.62 17.04 -23.70
C SER A 255 26.02 18.01 -22.68
N MET A 256 26.86 18.89 -22.11
CA MET A 256 26.38 20.09 -21.42
C MET A 256 26.00 21.13 -22.48
N SER A 257 24.72 21.45 -22.59
CA SER A 257 24.27 22.64 -23.30
C SER A 257 24.58 23.87 -22.43
N SER A 258 25.57 24.65 -22.83
CA SER A 258 25.91 25.94 -22.20
C SER A 258 24.87 26.99 -22.56
N GLY A 259 23.86 27.17 -21.72
CA GLY A 259 22.94 28.31 -21.82
C GLY A 259 23.69 29.61 -21.51
N HIS A 260 23.88 30.45 -22.52
CA HIS A 260 24.34 31.83 -22.37
C HIS A 260 23.25 32.66 -21.67
N ALA A 261 23.56 33.26 -20.53
CA ALA A 261 22.70 34.25 -19.90
C ALA A 261 22.72 35.54 -20.76
N VAL A 262 21.60 35.86 -21.40
CA VAL A 262 21.41 37.14 -22.09
C VAL A 262 21.06 38.19 -21.03
N LEU A 263 21.97 39.14 -20.82
CA LEU A 263 21.72 40.37 -20.07
C LEU A 263 20.76 41.24 -20.90
N GLY A 264 19.51 41.34 -20.46
CA GLY A 264 18.47 42.15 -21.11
C GLY A 264 17.62 42.90 -20.10
N LEU A 265 18.05 44.14 -19.82
CA LEU A 265 17.30 45.26 -19.21
C LEU A 265 16.62 45.01 -17.86
N GLY A 266 17.47 45.05 -16.82
CA GLY A 266 17.25 45.91 -15.65
C GLY A 266 16.10 45.52 -14.74
N LEU A 267 16.40 44.67 -13.75
CA LEU A 267 15.94 44.76 -12.36
C LEU A 267 16.74 43.69 -11.58
N GLN A 268 17.84 44.09 -10.92
CA GLN A 268 18.50 43.26 -9.92
C GLN A 268 17.53 43.04 -8.76
N LEU A 269 17.09 41.81 -8.56
CA LEU A 269 16.40 41.38 -7.35
C LEU A 269 17.18 40.23 -6.71
N THR A 270 18.42 40.51 -6.33
CA THR A 270 19.11 39.74 -5.29
C THR A 270 18.76 40.36 -3.94
N PRO A 271 18.08 39.65 -3.01
CA PRO A 271 17.95 40.11 -1.65
C PRO A 271 19.33 40.14 -0.97
N VAL A 272 19.57 41.25 -0.27
CA VAL A 272 20.77 41.58 0.52
C VAL A 272 21.08 40.51 1.58
N ALA A 273 22.37 40.23 1.78
CA ALA A 273 22.86 39.37 2.85
C ALA A 273 22.58 40.01 4.23
N THR A 274 21.95 39.25 5.12
CA THR A 274 21.67 39.64 6.51
C THR A 274 22.97 39.65 7.33
N PRO A 275 23.25 40.69 8.14
CA PRO A 275 24.53 40.83 8.84
C PRO A 275 24.70 39.86 10.02
N ASP A 276 25.89 39.27 10.12
CA ASP A 276 26.39 38.53 11.27
C ASP A 276 26.54 39.45 12.49
N THR A 277 25.98 39.04 13.63
CA THR A 277 26.29 39.67 14.93
C THR A 277 27.07 38.67 15.77
N GLU A 278 28.40 38.64 15.58
CA GLU A 278 29.32 38.23 16.63
C GLU A 278 29.51 39.39 17.61
N ARG A 279 29.36 39.13 18.90
CA ARG A 279 30.32 39.67 19.87
C ARG A 279 30.47 38.77 21.08
N ALA A 280 31.73 38.37 21.26
CA ALA A 280 32.30 37.60 22.33
C ALA A 280 32.46 38.41 23.65
N THR A 281 32.49 37.67 24.77
CA THR A 281 33.39 37.80 25.97
C THR A 281 33.54 39.17 26.66
N SER A 282 33.56 39.38 27.99
CA SER A 282 33.84 38.52 29.17
C SER A 282 33.89 39.37 30.48
N PHE A 283 33.86 38.71 31.66
CA PHE A 283 34.26 39.12 33.05
C PHE A 283 33.42 40.23 33.75
N ASP A 284 33.12 40.23 35.07
CA ASP A 284 33.82 39.73 36.28
C ASP A 284 32.90 39.70 37.54
N GLU A 285 33.46 39.23 38.68
CA GLU A 285 33.02 39.21 40.11
C GLU A 285 31.99 38.13 40.55
N ILE A 286 32.26 37.25 41.53
CA ILE A 286 32.90 37.43 42.87
C ILE A 286 33.94 36.33 43.16
#